data_AF-U5CMF1-F1
#
_entry.id   AF-U5CMF1-F1
#
_cell.length_a   1.000
_cell.length_b   1.000
_cell.length_c   1.000
_cell.angle_alpha   90.00
_cell.angle_beta   90.00
_cell.angle_gamma   90.00
#
_symmetry.space_group_name_H-M   'P 1'
#
loop_
_entity.id
_entity.type
_entity.pdbx_description
1 polymer ?
#
loop_
_entity_poly.entity_id
_entity_poly.type
_entity_poly.pdbx_seq_one_letter_code
_entity_poly.pdbx_strand_id
1 'polypeptide(L)'
;MSDDLHTSVVLAALSEPLKTINDLLYTRKVWVKRKPSRFVSLVALEKEVRGVLAVLGLVPLSSYSKVLMELREKALKRAGLSEDRVLEKIEERSLARKNMEYERSDAIRKELAVLGITLMDGPDGTSWRPAVPLELRELFQ
;
A
#
# COMPACT_ATOMS: atom_id res chain seq x y z
N MET A 1 -2.62 26.43 2.69
CA MET A 1 -1.29 26.86 2.22
C MET A 1 -1.07 28.36 2.39
N SER A 2 -2.08 29.12 2.83
CA SER A 2 -1.98 30.58 3.02
C SER A 2 -1.26 31.00 4.30
N ASP A 3 -1.07 30.10 5.26
CA ASP A 3 -0.24 30.28 6.45
C ASP A 3 1.02 29.40 6.33
N ASP A 4 2.18 30.04 6.11
CA ASP A 4 3.53 29.54 6.38
C ASP A 4 3.95 28.16 5.84
N LEU A 5 3.45 27.74 4.67
CA LEU A 5 3.94 26.54 3.94
C LEU A 5 4.11 25.31 4.87
N HIS A 6 3.18 25.10 5.81
CA HIS A 6 3.20 23.96 6.71
C HIS A 6 2.96 22.64 5.96
N THR A 7 3.99 22.13 5.29
CA THR A 7 3.98 20.92 4.47
C THR A 7 3.57 19.68 5.26
N SER A 8 3.90 19.60 6.55
CA SER A 8 3.44 18.53 7.45
C SER A 8 1.92 18.49 7.59
N VAL A 9 1.28 19.65 7.76
CA VAL A 9 -0.18 19.77 7.85
C VAL A 9 -0.84 19.42 6.51
N VAL A 10 -0.25 19.88 5.41
CA VAL A 10 -0.73 19.54 4.06
C VAL A 10 -0.64 18.04 3.80
N LEU A 11 0.47 17.40 4.17
CA LEU A 11 0.65 15.95 4.03
C LEU A 11 -0.34 15.16 4.90
N ALA A 12 -0.60 15.61 6.14
CA ALA A 12 -1.61 15.00 7.00
C ALA A 12 -3.03 15.13 6.42
N ALA A 13 -3.36 16.30 5.86
CA ALA A 13 -4.64 16.56 5.23
C ALA A 13 -4.91 15.70 3.99
N LEU A 14 -3.88 15.13 3.34
CA LEU A 14 -4.05 14.18 2.23
C LEU A 14 -4.66 12.84 2.67
N SER A 15 -4.58 12.48 3.95
CA SER A 15 -5.09 11.20 4.45
C SER A 15 -6.61 11.05 4.25
N GLU A 16 -7.38 12.12 4.45
CA GLU A 16 -8.85 12.10 4.33
C GLU A 16 -9.33 11.94 2.87
N PRO A 17 -8.83 12.72 1.89
CA PRO A 17 -9.13 12.50 0.47
C PRO A 17 -8.74 11.10 -0.01
N LEU A 18 -7.56 10.60 0.37
CA LEU A 18 -7.11 9.26 -0.02
C LEU A 18 -7.99 8.16 0.58
N LYS A 19 -8.42 8.31 1.83
CA LYS A 19 -9.41 7.41 2.46
C LYS A 19 -10.74 7.44 1.70
N THR A 20 -11.23 8.61 1.36
CA THR A 20 -12.47 8.78 0.59
C THR A 20 -12.38 8.09 -0.77
N ILE A 21 -11.25 8.24 -1.48
CA ILE A 21 -10.99 7.53 -2.74
C ILE A 21 -11.02 6.01 -2.51
N ASN A 22 -10.33 5.52 -1.47
CA ASN A 22 -10.31 4.09 -1.16
C ASN A 22 -11.71 3.53 -0.84
N ASP A 23 -12.52 4.23 -0.04
CA ASP A 23 -13.88 3.82 0.31
C ASP A 23 -14.79 3.75 -0.94
N LEU A 24 -14.66 4.73 -1.83
CA LEU A 24 -15.37 4.78 -3.11
C LEU A 24 -14.95 3.62 -4.05
N LEU A 25 -13.68 3.19 -4.01
CA LEU A 25 -13.17 2.07 -4.80
C LEU A 25 -13.57 0.70 -4.21
N TYR A 26 -13.47 0.52 -2.89
CA TYR A 26 -13.65 -0.78 -2.22
C TYR A 26 -15.11 -1.19 -2.04
N THR A 27 -16.07 -0.28 -2.23
CA THR A 27 -17.50 -0.59 -2.26
C THR A 27 -17.86 -1.34 -3.56
N ARG A 28 -17.25 -2.52 -3.78
CA ARG A 28 -17.29 -3.37 -5.00
C ARG A 28 -18.71 -3.74 -5.45
N LYS A 29 -19.72 -3.71 -4.58
CA LYS A 29 -21.12 -4.05 -4.96
C LYS A 29 -21.82 -3.00 -5.84
N VAL A 30 -21.22 -1.84 -6.08
CA VAL A 30 -21.89 -0.74 -6.81
C VAL A 30 -21.29 -0.46 -8.20
N TRP A 31 -20.13 -1.04 -8.53
CA TRP A 31 -19.51 -0.89 -9.86
C TRP A 31 -20.36 -1.48 -10.98
N VAL A 32 -21.08 -2.58 -10.70
CA VAL A 32 -21.94 -3.27 -11.68
C VAL A 32 -23.30 -2.55 -11.87
N LYS A 33 -23.68 -1.63 -10.98
CA LYS A 33 -24.97 -0.91 -11.07
C LYS A 33 -24.84 0.57 -10.69
N ARG A 34 -24.67 1.42 -11.70
CA ARG A 34 -25.13 2.84 -11.76
C ARG A 34 -24.53 3.84 -10.76
N LYS A 35 -23.73 4.79 -11.28
CA LYS A 35 -23.96 6.26 -11.24
C LYS A 35 -22.75 7.02 -11.82
N PRO A 36 -22.88 7.73 -12.97
CA PRO A 36 -21.78 8.52 -13.54
C PRO A 36 -21.24 9.60 -12.57
N SER A 37 -22.06 10.09 -11.65
CA SER A 37 -21.67 11.11 -10.66
C SER A 37 -20.56 10.65 -9.71
N ARG A 38 -20.46 9.35 -9.39
CA ARG A 38 -19.38 8.83 -8.52
C ARG A 38 -18.04 8.83 -9.24
N PHE A 39 -18.04 8.49 -10.53
CA PHE A 39 -16.84 8.53 -11.36
C PHE A 39 -16.35 9.97 -11.54
N VAL A 40 -17.26 10.93 -11.79
CA VAL A 40 -16.92 12.36 -11.87
C VAL A 40 -16.31 12.86 -10.55
N SER A 41 -16.86 12.45 -9.41
CA SER A 41 -16.34 12.84 -8.10
C SER A 41 -14.95 12.24 -7.83
N LEU A 42 -14.72 10.99 -8.24
CA LEU A 42 -13.41 10.33 -8.15
C LEU A 42 -12.35 11.03 -9.00
N VAL A 43 -12.69 11.39 -10.24
CA VAL A 43 -11.79 12.11 -11.14
C VAL A 43 -11.48 13.51 -10.60
N ALA A 44 -12.47 14.21 -10.04
CA ALA A 44 -12.25 15.51 -9.41
C ALA A 44 -11.32 15.39 -8.19
N LEU A 45 -11.55 14.43 -7.30
CA LEU A 45 -10.68 14.19 -6.14
C LEU A 45 -9.25 13.79 -6.54
N GLU A 46 -9.11 12.93 -7.55
CA GLU A 46 -7.80 12.54 -8.09
C GLU A 46 -7.03 13.75 -8.63
N LYS A 47 -7.71 14.64 -9.34
CA LYS A 47 -7.12 15.88 -9.87
C LYS A 47 -6.66 16.81 -8.75
N GLU A 48 -7.48 17.01 -7.72
CA GLU A 48 -7.11 17.86 -6.57
C GLU A 48 -5.91 17.29 -5.80
N VAL A 49 -5.93 15.99 -5.49
CA VAL A 49 -4.79 15.32 -4.83
C VAL A 49 -3.53 15.42 -5.67
N ARG A 50 -3.63 15.20 -6.99
CA ARG A 50 -2.50 15.38 -7.91
C ARG A 50 -2.00 16.81 -7.93
N GLY A 51 -2.88 17.80 -7.87
CA GLY A 51 -2.53 19.22 -7.79
C GLY A 51 -1.70 19.52 -6.54
N VAL A 52 -2.14 19.05 -5.37
CA VAL A 52 -1.39 19.21 -4.11
C VAL A 52 -0.04 18.50 -4.19
N LEU A 53 0.01 17.27 -4.69
CA LEU A 53 1.26 16.54 -4.89
C LEU A 53 2.21 17.27 -5.86
N ALA A 54 1.67 17.94 -6.88
CA ALA A 54 2.48 18.68 -7.86
C ALA A 54 3.16 19.89 -7.20
N VAL A 55 2.43 20.64 -6.36
CA VAL A 55 3.00 21.76 -5.61
C VAL A 55 4.08 21.27 -4.64
N LEU A 56 3.90 20.09 -4.05
CA LEU A 56 4.90 19.47 -3.17
C LEU A 56 6.08 18.82 -3.94
N GLY A 57 6.05 18.79 -5.27
CA GLY A 57 7.08 18.10 -6.07
C GLY A 57 7.08 16.58 -5.92
N LEU A 58 5.97 15.99 -5.45
CA LEU A 58 5.80 14.56 -5.19
C LEU A 58 5.09 13.81 -6.32
N VAL A 59 4.78 14.49 -7.42
CA VAL A 59 4.25 13.82 -8.62
C VAL A 59 5.39 13.05 -9.27
N PRO A 60 5.24 11.72 -9.43
CA PRO A 60 6.31 10.95 -10.03
C PRO A 60 6.48 11.34 -11.51
N LEU A 61 7.74 11.48 -11.91
CA LEU A 61 8.13 11.72 -13.31
C LEU A 61 7.77 10.52 -14.22
N SER A 62 7.57 9.34 -13.61
CA SER A 62 7.14 8.11 -14.25
C SER A 62 5.74 7.69 -13.78
N SER A 63 5.15 6.68 -14.42
CA SER A 63 3.88 6.09 -13.97
C SER A 63 3.95 5.63 -12.50
N TYR A 64 2.87 5.80 -11.73
CA TYR A 64 2.76 5.29 -10.36
C TYR A 64 3.08 3.79 -10.26
N SER A 65 2.77 3.01 -11.30
CA SER A 65 3.13 1.58 -11.35
C SER A 65 4.64 1.35 -11.29
N LYS A 66 5.44 2.19 -11.96
CA LYS A 66 6.90 2.08 -11.96
C LYS A 66 7.49 2.44 -10.60
N VAL A 67 6.97 3.49 -9.95
CA VAL A 67 7.37 3.85 -8.59
C VAL A 67 7.07 2.70 -7.61
N LEU A 68 5.92 2.05 -7.74
CA LEU A 68 5.59 0.88 -6.93
C LEU A 68 6.57 -0.29 -7.16
N MET A 69 6.98 -0.54 -8.41
CA MET A 69 8.01 -1.54 -8.71
C MET A 69 9.36 -1.17 -8.09
N GLU A 70 9.80 0.08 -8.21
CA GLU A 70 11.05 0.54 -7.60
C GLU A 70 11.02 0.45 -6.07
N LEU A 71 9.87 0.74 -5.43
CA LEU A 71 9.68 0.57 -3.99
C LEU A 71 9.74 -0.90 -3.58
N ARG A 72 9.17 -1.79 -4.40
CA ARG A 72 9.26 -3.25 -4.21
C ARG A 72 10.71 -3.71 -4.32
N GLU A 73 11.43 -3.33 -5.36
CA GLU A 73 12.85 -3.66 -5.52
C GLU A 73 13.71 -3.14 -4.37
N LYS A 74 13.49 -1.90 -3.92
CA LYS A 74 14.19 -1.34 -2.76
C LYS A 74 13.87 -2.10 -1.47
N ALA A 75 12.63 -2.54 -1.29
CA ALA A 75 12.28 -3.39 -0.15
C ALA A 75 12.92 -4.77 -0.25
N LEU A 76 12.92 -5.41 -1.42
CA LEU A 76 13.59 -6.70 -1.67
C LEU A 76 15.09 -6.61 -1.39
N LYS A 77 15.76 -5.55 -1.89
CA LYS A 77 17.18 -5.29 -1.61
C LYS A 77 17.46 -5.10 -0.12
N ARG A 78 16.63 -4.35 0.60
CA ARG A 78 16.77 -4.18 2.07
C ARG A 78 16.51 -5.47 2.84
N ALA A 79 15.53 -6.25 2.39
CA ALA A 79 15.16 -7.53 2.96
C ALA A 79 16.17 -8.65 2.64
N GLY A 80 17.11 -8.42 1.70
CA GLY A 80 18.02 -9.46 1.22
C GLY A 80 17.31 -10.65 0.58
N LEU A 81 16.09 -10.45 0.07
CA LEU A 81 15.21 -11.49 -0.45
C LEU A 81 14.94 -11.30 -1.94
N SER A 82 14.85 -12.41 -2.67
CA SER A 82 14.31 -12.42 -4.02
C SER A 82 12.78 -12.43 -3.97
N GLU A 83 12.13 -11.95 -5.04
CA GLU A 83 10.68 -12.02 -5.18
C GLU A 83 10.18 -13.48 -5.10
N ASP A 84 10.94 -14.42 -5.66
CA ASP A 84 10.64 -15.86 -5.60
C ASP A 84 10.57 -16.39 -4.16
N ARG A 85 11.52 -15.98 -3.30
CA ARG A 85 11.50 -16.36 -1.88
C ARG A 85 10.29 -15.81 -1.14
N VAL A 86 9.82 -14.62 -1.51
CA VAL A 86 8.61 -14.04 -0.93
C VAL A 86 7.38 -14.85 -1.37
N LEU A 87 7.32 -15.25 -2.64
CA LEU A 87 6.27 -16.11 -3.17
C LEU A 87 6.27 -17.49 -2.51
N GLU A 88 7.42 -18.13 -2.33
CA GLU A 88 7.56 -19.39 -1.59
C GLU A 88 6.98 -19.28 -0.18
N LYS A 89 7.33 -18.22 0.57
CA LYS A 89 6.79 -18.00 1.93
C LYS A 89 5.28 -17.75 1.93
N ILE A 90 4.76 -17.09 0.90
CA ILE A 90 3.30 -16.89 0.74
C ILE A 90 2.59 -18.23 0.51
N GLU A 91 3.15 -19.10 -0.33
CA GLU A 91 2.62 -20.43 -0.57
C GLU A 91 2.70 -21.31 0.68
N GLU A 92 3.84 -21.32 1.37
CA GLU A 92 4.05 -22.04 2.62
C GLU A 92 3.01 -21.63 3.67
N ARG A 93 2.74 -20.32 3.79
CA ARG A 93 1.68 -19.81 4.65
C ARG A 93 0.28 -20.27 4.20
N SER A 94 0.01 -20.29 2.91
CA SER A 94 -1.26 -20.77 2.36
C SER A 94 -1.49 -22.25 2.69
N LEU A 95 -0.44 -23.06 2.56
CA LEU A 95 -0.43 -24.47 2.95
C LEU A 95 -0.59 -24.63 4.47
N ALA A 96 0.12 -23.85 5.28
CA ALA A 96 -0.02 -23.85 6.74
C ALA A 96 -1.45 -23.52 7.17
N ARG A 97 -2.10 -22.52 6.55
CA ARG A 97 -3.52 -22.24 6.79
C ARG A 97 -4.43 -23.39 6.39
N LYS A 98 -4.17 -24.05 5.25
CA LYS A 98 -4.93 -25.21 4.79
C LYS A 98 -4.78 -26.41 5.73
N ASN A 99 -3.61 -26.57 6.31
CA ASN A 99 -3.29 -27.61 7.29
C ASN A 99 -3.67 -27.23 8.74
N MET A 100 -4.34 -26.09 8.96
CA MET A 100 -4.71 -25.54 10.28
C MET A 100 -3.50 -25.26 11.22
N GLU A 101 -2.32 -25.09 10.64
CA GLU A 101 -1.09 -24.73 11.35
C GLU A 101 -0.98 -23.20 11.49
N TYR A 102 -1.87 -22.62 12.29
CA TYR A 102 -1.96 -21.17 12.48
C TYR A 102 -0.66 -20.55 13.03
N GLU A 103 0.03 -21.28 13.91
CA GLU A 103 1.28 -20.84 14.52
C GLU A 103 2.41 -20.68 13.48
N ARG A 104 2.53 -21.62 12.53
CA ARG A 104 3.48 -21.51 11.42
C ARG A 104 3.11 -20.35 10.48
N SER A 105 1.82 -20.19 10.18
CA SER A 105 1.34 -19.06 9.38
C SER A 105 1.70 -17.71 10.02
N ASP A 106 1.56 -17.58 11.34
CA ASP A 106 1.91 -16.35 12.05
C ASP A 106 3.42 -16.14 12.19
N ALA A 107 4.21 -17.20 12.32
CA ALA A 107 5.67 -17.12 12.29
C ALA A 107 6.16 -16.54 10.94
N ILE A 108 5.69 -17.10 9.82
CA ILE A 108 6.02 -16.62 8.47
C ILE A 108 5.65 -15.13 8.29
N ARG A 109 4.49 -14.74 8.83
CA ARG A 109 4.04 -13.34 8.78
C ARG A 109 4.97 -12.42 9.55
N LYS A 110 5.42 -12.82 10.75
CA LYS A 110 6.35 -12.04 11.56
C LYS A 110 7.71 -11.92 10.90
N GLU A 111 8.25 -13.00 10.37
CA GLU A 111 9.53 -12.98 9.65
C GLU A 111 9.50 -12.00 8.47
N LEU A 112 8.47 -12.08 7.62
CA LEU A 112 8.32 -11.15 6.51
C LEU A 112 8.15 -9.70 6.99
N ALA A 113 7.40 -9.48 8.08
CA ALA A 113 7.23 -8.15 8.65
C ALA A 113 8.54 -7.55 9.18
N VAL A 114 9.41 -8.36 9.82
CA VAL A 114 10.75 -7.93 10.28
C VAL A 114 11.58 -7.45 9.09
N LEU A 115 11.50 -8.18 7.99
CA LEU A 115 12.18 -7.86 6.73
C LEU A 115 11.58 -6.67 5.97
N GLY A 116 10.51 -6.06 6.50
CA GLY A 116 9.82 -4.93 5.87
C GLY A 116 8.93 -5.36 4.70
N ILE A 117 8.35 -6.56 4.75
CA ILE A 117 7.40 -7.07 3.77
C ILE A 117 6.08 -7.38 4.48
N THR A 118 5.00 -6.69 4.10
CA THR A 118 3.66 -6.95 4.66
C THR A 118 2.80 -7.72 3.67
N LEU A 119 2.24 -8.84 4.13
CA LEU A 119 1.26 -9.62 3.38
C LEU A 119 -0.16 -9.03 3.54
N MET A 120 -0.90 -8.99 2.44
CA MET A 120 -2.30 -8.59 2.35
C MET A 120 -3.11 -9.72 1.73
N ASP A 121 -4.02 -10.29 2.52
CA ASP A 121 -4.98 -11.27 2.04
C ASP A 121 -6.12 -10.55 1.31
N GLY A 122 -6.31 -10.86 0.03
CA GLY A 122 -7.44 -10.39 -0.77
C GLY A 122 -8.32 -11.56 -1.24
N PRO A 123 -9.53 -11.25 -1.74
CA PRO A 123 -10.40 -12.25 -2.37
C PRO A 123 -9.77 -12.92 -3.60
N ASP A 124 -8.81 -12.24 -4.24
CA ASP A 124 -8.13 -12.67 -5.46
C ASP A 124 -6.76 -13.35 -5.18
N GLY A 125 -6.39 -13.53 -3.90
CA GLY A 125 -5.13 -14.15 -3.47
C GLY A 125 -4.37 -13.37 -2.40
N THR A 126 -3.21 -13.90 -1.97
CA THR A 126 -2.30 -13.19 -1.05
C THR A 126 -1.36 -12.31 -1.87
N SER A 127 -1.46 -10.99 -1.70
CA SER A 127 -0.53 -10.02 -2.28
C SER A 127 0.43 -9.51 -1.21
N TRP A 128 1.56 -8.94 -1.60
CA TRP A 128 2.50 -8.33 -0.67
C TRP A 128 2.77 -6.87 -1.02
N ARG A 129 3.09 -6.08 0.01
CA ARG A 129 3.51 -4.68 -0.12
C ARG A 129 4.81 -4.44 0.65
N PRO A 130 5.68 -3.58 0.12
CA PRO A 130 6.84 -3.11 0.87
C PRO A 130 6.37 -2.31 2.10
N ALA A 131 6.99 -2.56 3.24
CA ALA A 131 6.75 -1.90 4.51
C ALA A 131 8.07 -1.42 5.12
N VAL A 132 7.98 -0.68 6.21
CA VAL A 132 9.16 -0.32 7.00
C VAL A 132 9.53 -1.53 7.85
N PRO A 133 10.78 -2.02 7.80
CA PRO A 133 11.28 -3.04 8.71
C PRO A 133 10.96 -2.70 10.16
N LEU A 134 10.54 -3.68 10.96
CA LEU A 134 10.19 -3.48 12.36
C LEU A 134 11.33 -2.83 13.15
N GLU A 135 12.57 -3.20 12.87
CA GLU A 135 13.78 -2.63 13.50
C GLU A 135 13.94 -1.13 13.25
N LEU A 136 13.58 -0.65 12.05
CA LEU A 136 13.58 0.78 11.74
C LEU A 136 12.39 1.50 12.35
N ARG A 137 11.28 0.80 12.61
CA ARG A 137 10.09 1.39 13.21
C ARG A 137 10.28 1.74 14.68
N GLU A 138 11.07 0.93 15.40
CA GLU A 138 11.44 1.19 16.79
C GLU A 138 12.45 2.34 16.95
N LEU A 139 13.24 2.64 15.90
CA LEU A 139 14.18 3.77 15.89
C LEU A 139 13.52 5.14 15.65
N PHE A 140 12.25 5.19 15.22
CA PHE A 140 11.51 6.42 14.92
C PHE A 140 10.25 6.60 15.79
N GLN A 141 10.15 5.92 16.94
CA GLN A 141 9.17 6.22 18.00
C GLN A 141 9.73 7.23 19.00
#